data_AF-A0A660MLC3-F1
#
_entry.id   AF-A0A660MLC3-F1
#
_cell.length_a   1.000
_cell.length_b   1.000
_cell.length_c   1.000
_cell.angle_alpha   90.00
_cell.angle_beta   90.00
_cell.angle_gamma   90.00
#
_symmetry.space_group_name_H-M   'P 1'
#
loop_
_entity.id
_entity.type
_entity.pdbx_description
1 polymer ?
#
loop_
_entity_poly.entity_id
_entity_poly.type
_entity_poly.pdbx_seq_one_letter_code
_entity_poly.pdbx_strand_id
1 'polypeptide(L)'
;MLTVITDTATLAAAQQTFRENLLAAMPQRITCTVSGVGGGFSTEVAYAPEWDLWYAQQIQDKKCWNGFGIGAPIAGKKVALAAEINFPAEGLNRALSGV
;
A
#
# COMPACT_ATOMS: atom_id res chain seq x y z
N MET A 1 -15.19 -12.96 18.66
CA MET A 1 -14.12 -12.15 19.26
C MET A 1 -13.03 -12.00 18.21
N LEU A 2 -12.54 -10.79 17.95
CA LEU A 2 -11.43 -10.60 17.00
C LEU A 2 -10.12 -10.98 17.69
N THR A 3 -9.25 -11.69 16.98
CA THR A 3 -7.91 -12.06 17.46
C THR A 3 -6.89 -11.14 16.82
N VAL A 4 -6.06 -10.49 17.64
CA VAL A 4 -4.96 -9.66 17.13
C VAL A 4 -3.79 -10.57 16.74
N ILE A 5 -3.28 -10.38 15.53
CA ILE A 5 -2.06 -11.05 15.06
C ILE A 5 -0.87 -10.18 15.48
N THR A 6 0.04 -10.74 16.27
CA THR A 6 1.27 -10.07 16.72
C THR A 6 2.54 -10.80 16.31
N ASP A 7 2.43 -12.05 15.87
CA ASP A 7 3.54 -12.86 15.38
C ASP A 7 4.08 -12.32 14.05
N THR A 8 5.38 -12.10 13.98
CA THR A 8 6.07 -11.51 12.83
C THR A 8 5.94 -12.35 11.57
N ALA A 9 6.00 -13.68 11.67
CA ALA A 9 5.89 -14.55 10.49
C ALA A 9 4.47 -14.48 9.90
N THR A 10 3.45 -14.47 10.75
CA THR A 10 2.05 -14.36 10.36
C THR A 10 1.74 -12.97 9.78
N LEU A 11 2.30 -11.89 10.36
CA LEU A 11 2.20 -10.54 9.81
C LEU A 11 2.82 -10.44 8.42
N ALA A 12 4.01 -11.00 8.23
CA ALA A 12 4.69 -11.03 6.94
C ALA A 12 3.90 -11.82 5.89
N ALA A 13 3.37 -12.99 6.27
CA ALA A 13 2.52 -13.79 5.39
C ALA A 13 1.23 -13.05 5.00
N ALA A 14 0.56 -12.41 5.96
CA ALA A 14 -0.64 -11.62 5.69
C ALA A 14 -0.36 -10.43 4.75
N GLN A 15 0.76 -9.72 4.94
CA GLN A 15 1.19 -8.64 4.05
C GLN A 15 1.48 -9.15 2.63
N GLN A 16 2.12 -10.33 2.51
CA GLN A 16 2.37 -10.96 1.21
C GLN A 16 1.05 -11.31 0.51
N THR A 17 0.14 -12.01 1.20
CA THR A 17 -1.18 -12.38 0.66
C THR A 17 -1.99 -11.15 0.24
N PHE A 18 -1.98 -10.09 1.07
CA PHE A 18 -2.65 -8.83 0.76
C PHE A 18 -2.15 -8.22 -0.55
N ARG A 19 -0.82 -8.11 -0.69
CA ARG A 19 -0.17 -7.58 -1.89
C ARG A 19 -0.48 -8.44 -3.12
N GLU A 20 -0.30 -9.75 -3.03
CA GLU A 20 -0.47 -10.66 -4.17
C GLU A 20 -1.89 -10.62 -4.72
N ASN A 21 -2.90 -10.64 -3.84
CA ASN A 21 -4.30 -10.56 -4.26
C ASN A 21 -4.63 -9.21 -4.91
N LEU A 22 -4.13 -8.09 -4.38
CA LEU A 22 -4.33 -6.77 -5.00
C LEU A 22 -3.67 -6.70 -6.38
N LEU A 23 -2.41 -7.13 -6.50
CA LEU A 23 -1.68 -7.08 -7.76
C LEU A 23 -2.28 -7.99 -8.83
N ALA A 24 -2.88 -9.12 -8.43
CA ALA A 24 -3.59 -10.02 -9.34
C ALA A 24 -4.90 -9.40 -9.87
N ALA A 25 -5.59 -8.61 -9.05
CA ALA A 25 -6.85 -7.96 -9.42
C ALA A 25 -6.67 -6.62 -10.16
N MET A 26 -5.48 -6.03 -10.10
CA MET A 26 -5.15 -4.76 -10.76
C MET A 26 -4.24 -5.03 -11.96
N PRO A 27 -4.75 -5.11 -13.20
CA PRO A 27 -3.95 -5.58 -14.34
C PRO A 27 -3.00 -4.51 -14.90
N GLN A 28 -3.25 -3.23 -14.65
CA GLN A 28 -2.46 -2.15 -15.26
C GLN A 28 -1.28 -1.76 -14.38
N ARG A 29 -0.17 -1.38 -15.02
CA ARG A 29 1.05 -0.86 -14.36
C ARG A 29 1.41 0.47 -15.00
N ILE A 30 1.52 1.52 -14.18
CA ILE A 30 1.70 2.89 -14.66
C ILE A 30 2.76 3.59 -13.83
N THR A 31 3.84 4.04 -14.48
CA THR A 31 4.88 4.82 -13.82
C THR A 31 4.42 6.27 -13.63
N CYS A 32 4.30 6.69 -12.39
CA CYS A 32 3.88 8.04 -12.01
C CYS A 32 4.58 8.49 -10.72
N THR A 33 4.32 9.72 -10.28
CA THR A 33 4.81 10.23 -9.00
C THR A 33 3.70 10.20 -7.97
N VAL A 34 3.80 9.34 -6.95
CA VAL A 34 2.88 9.35 -5.81
C VAL A 34 3.26 10.50 -4.90
N SER A 35 2.33 11.40 -4.62
CA SER A 35 2.51 12.57 -3.76
C SER A 35 1.75 12.43 -2.45
N GLY A 36 2.42 12.72 -1.33
CA GLY A 36 1.84 12.74 0.01
C GLY A 36 2.43 13.84 0.89
N VAL A 37 2.07 13.85 2.18
CA VAL A 37 2.43 14.91 3.16
C VAL A 37 3.95 15.09 3.33
N GLY A 38 4.75 14.07 3.02
CA GLY A 38 6.22 14.09 3.10
C GLY A 38 6.95 14.36 1.77
N GLY A 39 6.24 14.71 0.70
CA GLY A 39 6.78 14.85 -0.65
C GLY A 39 6.27 13.78 -1.61
N GLY A 40 6.90 13.67 -2.78
CA GLY A 40 6.50 12.68 -3.79
C GLY A 40 7.66 11.80 -4.22
N PHE A 41 7.35 10.58 -4.62
CA PHE A 41 8.32 9.62 -5.13
C PHE A 41 7.82 9.01 -6.44
N SER A 42 8.75 8.78 -7.36
CA SER A 42 8.46 8.08 -8.61
C SER A 42 8.34 6.58 -8.35
N THR A 43 7.27 5.96 -8.82
CA THR A 43 7.06 4.52 -8.70
C THR A 43 6.14 4.01 -9.80
N GLU A 44 6.09 2.70 -9.96
CA GLU A 44 5.07 2.02 -10.76
C GLU A 44 3.88 1.70 -9.84
N VAL A 45 2.70 2.22 -10.18
CA VAL A 45 1.46 1.89 -9.48
C VAL A 45 0.72 0.79 -10.24
N ALA A 46 0.09 -0.12 -9.50
CA ALA A 46 -0.92 -1.03 -10.03
C ALA A 46 -2.26 -0.29 -10.12
N TYR A 47 -3.04 -0.46 -11.19
CA TYR A 47 -4.32 0.21 -11.36
C TYR A 47 -5.42 -0.74 -11.86
N ALA A 48 -6.62 -0.60 -11.30
CA ALA A 48 -7.83 -1.28 -11.72
C ALA A 48 -8.87 -0.24 -12.19
N PRO A 49 -9.20 -0.19 -13.50
CA PRO A 49 -10.22 0.72 -14.02
C PRO A 49 -11.61 0.49 -13.44
N GLU A 50 -11.95 -0.76 -13.10
CA GLU A 50 -13.26 -1.12 -12.54
C GLU A 50 -13.54 -0.43 -11.20
N TRP A 51 -12.50 -0.19 -10.40
CA TRP A 51 -12.61 0.43 -9.08
C TRP A 51 -12.14 1.88 -9.07
N ASP A 52 -11.64 2.37 -10.21
CA ASP A 52 -10.93 3.65 -10.34
C ASP A 52 -9.88 3.83 -9.22
N LEU A 53 -9.14 2.75 -8.94
CA LEU A 53 -8.25 2.62 -7.79
C LEU A 53 -6.85 2.23 -8.24
N TRP A 54 -5.85 2.95 -7.74
CA TRP A 54 -4.45 2.57 -7.85
C TRP A 54 -3.85 2.19 -6.50
N TYR A 55 -2.84 1.31 -6.56
CA TYR A 55 -2.10 0.78 -5.43
C TYR A 55 -0.58 0.88 -5.68
N ALA A 56 0.18 1.25 -4.67
CA ALA A 56 1.62 1.14 -4.66
C ALA A 56 2.13 0.64 -3.31
N GLN A 57 3.26 -0.06 -3.35
CA GLN A 57 3.93 -0.56 -2.17
C GLN A 57 5.34 0.02 -2.05
N GLN A 58 5.75 0.30 -0.82
CA GLN A 58 7.14 0.50 -0.46
C GLN A 58 7.47 -0.24 0.82
N ILE A 59 8.57 -0.99 0.81
CA ILE A 59 9.14 -1.54 2.03
C ILE A 59 9.99 -0.44 2.66
N GLN A 60 9.63 0.01 3.86
CA GLN A 60 10.29 1.10 4.58
C GLN A 60 10.70 0.62 5.97
N ASP A 61 11.92 0.09 6.10
CA ASP A 61 12.51 -0.45 7.34
C ASP A 61 11.53 -1.23 8.22
N LYS A 62 10.91 -0.54 9.19
CA LYS A 62 10.04 -1.10 10.23
C LYS A 62 8.56 -1.19 9.84
N LYS A 63 8.19 -0.78 8.63
CA LYS A 63 6.82 -0.88 8.11
C LYS A 63 6.81 -1.27 6.64
N CYS A 64 5.77 -1.99 6.24
CA CYS A 64 5.42 -2.10 4.83
C CYS A 64 4.34 -1.06 4.53
N TRP A 65 4.69 -0.08 3.70
CA TRP A 65 3.79 0.96 3.26
C TRP A 65 2.98 0.47 2.07
N ASN A 66 1.65 0.54 2.18
CA ASN A 66 0.70 0.18 1.14
C ASN A 66 -0.22 1.38 0.88
N GLY A 67 0.08 2.15 -0.16
CA GLY A 67 -0.68 3.35 -0.50
C GLY A 67 -1.73 3.11 -1.57
N PHE A 68 -2.83 3.82 -1.43
CA PHE A 68 -3.97 3.80 -2.33
C PHE A 68 -4.34 5.20 -2.76
N GLY A 69 -4.78 5.34 -4.00
CA GLY A 69 -5.47 6.53 -4.44
C GLY A 69 -6.50 6.24 -5.51
N ILE A 70 -7.30 7.26 -5.80
CA ILE A 70 -8.41 7.19 -6.74
C ILE A 70 -8.07 7.92 -8.03
N GLY A 71 -8.78 7.59 -9.10
CA GLY A 71 -8.56 8.17 -10.42
C GLY A 71 -7.47 7.44 -11.19
N ALA A 72 -7.68 7.31 -12.51
CA ALA A 72 -6.69 6.79 -13.43
C ALA A 72 -5.33 7.54 -13.34
N PRO A 73 -4.23 6.85 -12.98
CA PRO A 73 -2.89 7.43 -13.04
C PRO A 73 -2.52 7.82 -14.46
N ILE A 74 -1.84 8.96 -14.62
CA ILE A 74 -1.28 9.38 -15.91
C ILE A 74 0.24 9.23 -15.83
N ALA A 75 0.82 8.56 -16.84
CA ALA A 75 2.25 8.32 -16.90
C ALA A 75 3.05 9.63 -16.75
N GLY A 76 4.05 9.63 -15.87
CA GLY A 76 4.91 10.79 -15.58
C GLY A 76 4.21 11.97 -14.88
N LYS A 77 2.93 11.84 -14.51
CA LYS A 77 2.21 12.86 -13.73
C LYS A 77 2.19 12.50 -12.24
N LYS A 78 1.77 13.46 -11.43
CA LYS A 78 1.56 13.26 -10.00
C LYS A 78 0.17 12.67 -9.76
N VAL A 79 0.10 11.71 -8.84
CA VAL A 79 -1.14 11.19 -8.26
C VAL A 79 -1.14 11.46 -6.75
N ALA A 80 -2.30 11.72 -6.18
CA ALA A 80 -2.44 12.06 -4.77
C ALA A 80 -2.83 10.83 -3.96
N LEU A 81 -2.07 10.54 -2.89
CA LEU A 81 -2.41 9.50 -1.92
C LEU A 81 -3.77 9.80 -1.26
N ALA A 82 -4.69 8.83 -1.29
CA ALA A 82 -5.98 8.93 -0.61
C ALA A 82 -5.97 8.23 0.75
N ALA A 83 -5.38 7.03 0.82
CA ALA A 83 -5.35 6.22 2.04
C ALA A 83 -4.14 5.27 2.06
N GLU A 84 -3.87 4.69 3.22
CA GLU A 84 -2.85 3.66 3.39
C GLU A 84 -3.32 2.56 4.36
N ILE A 85 -2.88 1.32 4.12
CA ILE A 85 -3.16 0.16 4.99
C ILE A 85 -1.84 -0.53 5.31
N ASN A 86 -1.21 -0.16 6.41
CA ASN A 86 0.16 -0.59 6.71
C ASN A 86 0.19 -1.72 7.73
N PHE A 87 1.04 -2.71 7.47
CA PHE A 87 1.26 -3.84 8.37
C PHE A 87 2.51 -3.56 9.24
N PRO A 88 2.47 -3.87 10.55
CA PRO A 88 3.66 -3.86 11.37
C PRO A 88 4.67 -4.90 10.91
N ALA A 89 5.95 -4.54 10.95
CA ALA A 89 7.02 -5.53 10.81
C ALA A 89 7.14 -6.42 12.07
N GLU A 90 6.75 -5.93 13.24
CA GLU A 90 6.78 -6.67 14.51
C GLU A 90 5.77 -6.08 15.49
N GLY A 91 4.92 -6.92 16.07
CA GLY A 91 3.98 -6.56 17.15
C GLY A 91 3.04 -5.38 16.83
N LEU A 92 2.41 -4.84 17.86
CA LEU A 92 1.71 -3.55 17.77
C LEU A 92 2.69 -2.43 18.10
N ASN A 93 2.76 -1.42 17.24
CA ASN A 93 3.60 -0.24 17.45
C ASN A 93 2.72 1.01 17.41
N ARG A 94 2.98 1.98 18.30
CA ARG A 94 2.33 3.31 18.32
C ARG A 94 2.36 4.02 16.96
N ALA A 95 3.33 3.70 16.10
CA ALA A 95 3.40 4.22 14.73
C ALA A 95 2.25 3.78 13.80
N LEU A 96 1.49 2.75 14.17
CA LEU A 96 0.43 2.13 13.35
C LEU A 96 -0.99 2.33 13.92
N SER A 97 -1.15 3.16 14.96
CA SER A 97 -2.44 3.44 15.61
C SER A 97 -3.28 2.21 15.95
N GLY A 98 -2.67 1.20 16.58
CA GLY A 98 -3.38 0.14 17.27
C GLY A 98 -3.24 0.34 18.77
N VAL A 99 -4.35 0.57 19.47
CA VAL A 99 -4.45 0.51 20.94
C VAL A 99 -4.14 -0.90 21.42
#